data_AF-A0A2V8MWU0-F1
#
_entry.id   AF-A0A2V8MWU0-F1
#
_cell.length_a   1.000
_cell.length_b   1.000
_cell.length_c   1.000
_cell.angle_alpha   90.00
_cell.angle_beta   90.00
_cell.angle_gamma   90.00
#
_symmetry.space_group_name_H-M   'P 1'
#
loop_
_entity.id
_entity.type
_entity.pdbx_description
1 polymer ?
#
loop_
_entity_poly.entity_id
_entity_poly.type
_entity_poly.pdbx_seq_one_letter_code
_entity_poly.pdbx_strand_id
1 'polypeptide(L)'
;GFEVAKPLIERAFQRTYGLELEDVSGTFDLAIGTYRKTVSGLIPKMTQVAWAMKKDDLANSQPGITREKFLYNLSRADYEKTWGTDYRQPGIGSRLLAFVIRIVPKIGPLRSLSFRTPTPETEKLFMDSFNATLERYRALLAAERTRQARPADVNLDVGKPTTAGMYKLADETYAKLVHELAKHDFANVPLELRDDILNFYKTERAATSSKSDETGGAELAHQLEILRGVSATR
;
A
#
# COMPACT_ATOMS: atom_id res chain seq x y z
N GLY A 1 4.76 17.54 -5.98
CA GLY A 1 4.71 16.07 -5.81
C GLY A 1 5.87 15.66 -4.94
N PHE A 2 5.79 14.52 -4.27
CA PHE A 2 6.90 14.05 -3.44
C PHE A 2 8.13 13.75 -4.30
N GLU A 3 9.27 14.32 -3.94
CA GLU A 3 10.57 13.91 -4.47
C GLU A 3 11.06 12.69 -3.69
N VAL A 4 11.63 11.74 -4.41
CA VAL A 4 12.05 10.44 -3.85
C VAL A 4 13.56 10.34 -4.01
N ALA A 5 14.28 10.18 -2.90
CA ALA A 5 15.72 10.02 -2.89
C ALA A 5 16.09 8.60 -3.35
N LYS A 6 16.09 8.36 -4.67
CA LYS A 6 16.31 7.01 -5.25
C LYS A 6 17.57 6.32 -4.73
N PRO A 7 18.75 6.98 -4.70
CA PRO A 7 19.96 6.31 -4.24
C PRO A 7 19.88 5.85 -2.77
N LEU A 8 19.11 6.58 -1.95
CA LEU A 8 18.88 6.18 -0.56
C LEU A 8 17.97 4.95 -0.48
N ILE A 9 16.90 4.92 -1.28
CA ILE A 9 15.97 3.78 -1.30
C ILE A 9 16.65 2.54 -1.85
N GLU A 10 17.41 2.63 -2.94
CA GLU A 10 18.14 1.49 -3.52
C GLU A 10 19.10 0.88 -2.50
N ARG A 11 19.93 1.72 -1.84
CA ARG A 11 20.85 1.25 -0.80
C ARG A 11 20.14 0.66 0.41
N ALA A 12 19.04 1.28 0.84
CA ALA A 12 18.26 0.77 1.97
C ALA A 12 17.60 -0.57 1.61
N PHE A 13 17.05 -0.69 0.41
CA PHE A 13 16.43 -1.91 -0.08
C PHE A 13 17.44 -3.05 -0.17
N GLN A 14 18.61 -2.80 -0.78
CA GLN A 14 19.69 -3.78 -0.84
C GLN A 14 20.19 -4.19 0.54
N ARG A 15 20.33 -3.24 1.47
CA ARG A 15 20.75 -3.54 2.84
C ARG A 15 19.72 -4.39 3.59
N THR A 16 18.43 -4.17 3.36
CA THR A 16 17.34 -4.88 4.05
C THR A 16 17.08 -6.25 3.44
N TYR A 17 17.09 -6.35 2.11
CA TYR A 17 16.64 -7.53 1.38
C TYR A 17 17.76 -8.33 0.73
N GLY A 18 18.98 -7.80 0.64
CA GLY A 18 20.07 -8.44 -0.11
C GLY A 18 19.86 -8.46 -1.62
N LEU A 19 18.80 -7.79 -2.10
CA LEU A 19 18.38 -7.72 -3.52
C LEU A 19 18.52 -6.29 -4.04
N GLU A 20 18.76 -6.16 -5.33
CA GLU A 20 18.63 -4.88 -6.00
C GLU A 20 17.14 -4.54 -6.17
N LEU A 21 16.83 -3.25 -6.17
CA LEU A 21 15.44 -2.80 -6.31
C LEU A 21 14.84 -3.20 -7.67
N GLU A 22 15.68 -3.38 -8.67
CA GLU A 22 15.32 -3.82 -10.03
C GLU A 22 14.91 -5.30 -10.08
N ASP A 23 15.40 -6.12 -9.16
CA ASP A 23 15.03 -7.55 -9.05
C ASP A 23 13.53 -7.72 -8.72
N VAL A 24 12.95 -6.75 -8.00
CA VAL A 24 11.55 -6.80 -7.57
C VAL A 24 10.65 -5.78 -8.27
N SER A 25 11.21 -4.68 -8.75
CA SER A 25 10.44 -3.59 -9.35
C SER A 25 10.97 -3.32 -10.76
N GLY A 26 10.13 -3.57 -11.77
CA GLY A 26 10.56 -3.48 -13.18
C GLY A 26 11.27 -2.16 -13.51
N THR A 27 10.55 -1.04 -13.55
CA THR A 27 11.17 0.28 -13.74
C THR A 27 10.79 1.19 -12.58
N PHE A 28 11.69 1.34 -11.61
CA PHE A 28 11.47 2.16 -10.42
C PHE A 28 11.10 3.62 -10.76
N ASP A 29 11.71 4.16 -11.83
CA ASP A 29 11.43 5.49 -12.35
C ASP A 29 9.99 5.65 -12.86
N LEU A 30 9.50 4.63 -13.54
CA LEU A 30 8.12 4.60 -14.01
C LEU A 30 7.15 4.50 -12.83
N ALA A 31 7.49 3.71 -11.80
CA ALA A 31 6.69 3.59 -10.58
C ALA A 31 6.58 4.94 -9.85
N ILE A 32 7.70 5.63 -9.60
CA ILE A 32 7.70 6.97 -8.98
C ILE A 32 6.95 7.98 -9.86
N GLY A 33 7.20 7.97 -11.17
CA GLY A 33 6.53 8.87 -12.11
C GLY A 33 5.02 8.68 -12.14
N THR A 34 4.56 7.43 -12.12
CA THR A 34 3.14 7.06 -12.09
C THR A 34 2.49 7.44 -10.78
N TYR A 35 3.14 7.15 -9.65
CA TYR A 35 2.70 7.58 -8.32
C TYR A 35 2.52 9.10 -8.27
N ARG A 36 3.54 9.85 -8.70
CA ARG A 36 3.51 11.32 -8.73
C ARG A 36 2.38 11.85 -9.58
N LYS A 37 2.24 11.38 -10.82
CA LYS A 37 1.15 11.79 -11.74
C LYS A 37 -0.24 11.45 -11.17
N THR A 38 -0.35 10.31 -10.49
CA THR A 38 -1.61 9.86 -9.90
C THR A 38 -2.02 10.76 -8.74
N VAL A 39 -1.12 10.97 -7.77
CA VAL A 39 -1.39 11.77 -6.57
C VAL A 39 -1.58 13.25 -6.89
N SER A 40 -0.75 13.84 -7.76
CA SER A 40 -0.82 15.28 -8.04
C SER A 40 -1.85 15.64 -9.11
N GLY A 41 -2.32 14.67 -9.91
CA GLY A 41 -3.11 14.95 -11.10
C GLY A 41 -4.39 14.12 -11.17
N LEU A 42 -4.26 12.80 -11.25
CA LEU A 42 -5.40 11.91 -11.49
C LEU A 42 -6.41 11.94 -10.33
N ILE A 43 -5.94 11.71 -9.09
CA ILE A 43 -6.80 11.68 -7.91
C ILE A 43 -7.57 13.01 -7.77
N PRO A 44 -6.91 14.19 -7.74
CA PRO A 44 -7.63 15.46 -7.67
C PRO A 44 -8.69 15.60 -8.76
N LYS A 45 -8.35 15.30 -10.03
CA LYS A 45 -9.31 15.38 -11.14
C LYS A 45 -10.51 14.44 -10.94
N MET A 46 -10.27 13.20 -10.50
CA MET A 46 -11.33 12.24 -10.24
C MET A 46 -12.26 12.70 -9.11
N THR A 47 -11.73 13.33 -8.06
CA THR A 47 -12.56 13.90 -6.99
C THR A 47 -13.42 15.07 -7.50
N GLN A 48 -12.88 15.92 -8.39
CA GLN A 48 -13.66 16.98 -9.04
C GLN A 48 -14.80 16.42 -9.91
N VAL A 49 -14.53 15.32 -10.62
CA VAL A 49 -15.53 14.60 -11.43
C VAL A 49 -16.62 14.01 -10.53
N ALA A 50 -16.25 13.33 -9.45
CA ALA A 50 -17.19 12.79 -8.48
C ALA A 50 -18.12 13.88 -7.90
N TRP A 51 -17.56 15.03 -7.52
CA TRP A 51 -18.35 16.19 -7.09
C TRP A 51 -19.35 16.66 -8.16
N ALA A 52 -18.89 16.83 -9.41
CA ALA A 52 -19.75 17.28 -10.50
C ALA A 52 -20.91 16.31 -10.79
N MET A 53 -20.71 15.02 -10.55
CA MET A 53 -21.73 13.97 -10.74
C MET A 53 -22.71 13.86 -9.58
N LYS A 54 -22.31 14.23 -8.35
CA LYS A 54 -23.06 14.00 -7.12
C LYS A 54 -23.55 15.25 -6.41
N LYS A 55 -23.17 16.45 -6.86
CA LYS A 55 -23.54 17.73 -6.22
C LYS A 55 -25.05 17.88 -5.96
N ASP A 56 -25.90 17.44 -6.89
CA ASP A 56 -27.35 17.61 -6.79
C ASP A 56 -27.96 16.60 -5.80
N ASP A 57 -27.49 15.34 -5.80
CA ASP A 57 -27.86 14.32 -4.80
C ASP A 57 -27.44 14.72 -3.37
N LEU A 58 -26.24 15.29 -3.24
CA LEU A 58 -25.68 15.73 -1.96
C LEU A 58 -26.39 16.98 -1.42
N ALA A 59 -26.73 17.94 -2.27
CA ALA A 59 -27.48 19.13 -1.88
C ALA A 59 -28.88 18.77 -1.33
N ASN A 60 -29.51 17.73 -1.87
CA ASN A 60 -30.81 17.24 -1.41
C ASN A 60 -30.73 16.45 -0.09
N SER A 61 -29.60 15.79 0.18
CA SER A 61 -29.44 14.90 1.34
C SER A 61 -28.74 15.59 2.53
N GLN A 62 -27.94 16.63 2.29
CA GLN A 62 -27.23 17.41 3.32
C GLN A 62 -27.24 18.90 2.97
N PRO A 63 -28.18 19.69 3.54
CA PRO A 63 -28.21 21.13 3.35
C PRO A 63 -26.90 21.78 3.84
N GLY A 64 -26.19 22.49 2.96
CA GLY A 64 -24.95 23.19 3.30
C GLY A 64 -23.64 22.43 3.02
N ILE A 65 -23.68 21.30 2.30
CA ILE A 65 -22.48 20.66 1.74
C ILE A 65 -21.84 21.60 0.70
N THR A 66 -20.54 21.89 0.85
CA THR A 66 -19.73 22.64 -0.12
C THR A 66 -18.70 21.71 -0.76
N ARG A 67 -18.15 22.14 -1.91
CA ARG A 67 -17.09 21.42 -2.62
C ARG A 67 -15.89 21.19 -1.70
N GLU A 68 -15.49 22.17 -0.87
CA GLU A 68 -14.36 21.98 0.06
C GLU A 68 -14.65 20.91 1.12
N LYS A 69 -15.87 20.89 1.69
CA LYS A 69 -16.27 19.86 2.66
C LYS A 69 -16.31 18.46 2.06
N PHE A 70 -16.78 18.32 0.82
CA PHE A 70 -16.81 17.04 0.12
C PHE A 70 -15.43 16.55 -0.34
N LEU A 71 -14.58 17.45 -0.82
CA LEU A 71 -13.24 17.10 -1.29
C LEU A 71 -12.31 16.73 -0.11
N TYR A 72 -12.56 17.26 1.09
CA TYR A 72 -11.64 17.18 2.22
C TYR A 72 -12.37 17.02 3.56
N ASN A 73 -12.98 15.85 3.80
CA ASN A 73 -13.39 15.40 5.15
C ASN A 73 -12.21 15.25 6.15
N LEU A 74 -11.05 15.84 5.83
CA LEU A 74 -9.82 15.91 6.59
C LEU A 74 -9.35 17.37 6.60
N SER A 75 -9.44 18.01 7.78
CA SER A 75 -8.79 19.26 8.21
C SER A 75 -8.33 20.22 7.10
N ARG A 76 -9.13 21.27 6.87
CA ARG A 76 -8.83 22.44 5.99
C ARG A 76 -7.43 23.06 6.24
N ALA A 77 -6.96 23.04 7.49
CA ALA A 77 -5.71 23.69 7.89
C ALA A 77 -4.44 23.00 7.36
N ASP A 78 -4.48 21.67 7.15
CA ASP A 78 -3.29 20.91 6.70
C ASP A 78 -3.09 21.00 5.18
N TYR A 79 -4.18 21.20 4.43
CA TYR A 79 -4.14 21.38 2.96
C TYR A 79 -3.57 22.74 2.56
N GLU A 80 -4.12 23.82 3.11
CA GLU A 80 -3.72 25.20 2.78
C GLU A 80 -2.24 25.45 3.13
N LYS A 81 -1.71 24.77 4.16
CA LYS A 81 -0.30 24.85 4.58
C LYS A 81 0.68 24.14 3.64
N THR A 82 0.23 23.10 2.93
CA THR A 82 1.12 22.19 2.17
C THR A 82 1.03 22.39 0.65
N TRP A 83 -0.11 22.86 0.13
CA TRP A 83 -0.38 22.87 -1.31
C TRP A 83 -0.79 24.25 -1.89
N GLY A 84 -0.91 25.29 -1.06
CA GLY A 84 -1.22 26.65 -1.50
C GLY A 84 -2.67 26.87 -1.96
N THR A 85 -3.04 28.12 -2.22
CA THR A 85 -4.41 28.57 -2.55
C THR A 85 -4.76 28.54 -4.05
N ASP A 86 -3.83 28.12 -4.91
CA ASP A 86 -3.98 28.23 -6.36
C ASP A 86 -4.72 27.02 -6.96
N TYR A 87 -6.04 27.05 -6.85
CA TYR A 87 -6.92 26.06 -7.47
C TYR A 87 -7.56 26.57 -8.77
N ARG A 88 -7.32 25.87 -9.89
CA ARG A 88 -7.99 26.09 -11.19
C ARG A 88 -9.26 25.23 -11.33
N GLN A 89 -10.34 25.84 -11.82
CA GLN A 89 -11.61 25.17 -12.15
C GLN A 89 -11.42 23.94 -13.08
N PRO A 90 -12.31 22.93 -13.03
CA PRO A 90 -12.26 21.77 -13.91
C PRO A 90 -12.34 22.21 -15.38
N GLY A 91 -11.22 22.01 -16.10
CA GLY A 91 -11.12 22.28 -17.52
C GLY A 91 -11.98 21.32 -18.36
N ILE A 92 -12.06 21.60 -19.67
CA ILE A 92 -12.89 20.86 -20.64
C ILE A 92 -12.61 19.35 -20.61
N GLY A 93 -11.35 18.92 -20.48
CA GLY A 93 -10.98 17.51 -20.41
C GLY A 93 -11.55 16.76 -19.20
N SER A 94 -11.71 17.42 -18.05
CA SER A 94 -12.35 16.85 -16.85
C SER A 94 -13.86 16.67 -17.03
N ARG A 95 -14.52 17.55 -17.79
CA ARG A 95 -15.94 17.42 -18.14
C ARG A 95 -16.16 16.28 -19.14
N LEU A 96 -15.26 16.13 -20.10
CA LEU A 96 -15.27 15.02 -21.07
C LEU A 96 -15.03 13.67 -20.39
N LEU A 97 -14.07 13.58 -19.47
CA LEU A 97 -13.81 12.35 -18.72
C LEU A 97 -14.99 11.97 -17.80
N ALA A 98 -15.63 12.96 -17.16
CA ALA A 98 -16.87 12.74 -16.38
C ALA A 98 -18.00 12.15 -17.24
N PHE A 99 -18.14 12.65 -18.48
CA PHE A 99 -19.12 12.14 -19.43
C PHE A 99 -18.81 10.70 -19.86
N VAL A 100 -17.55 10.37 -20.13
CA VAL A 100 -17.12 9.00 -20.45
C VAL A 100 -17.37 8.04 -19.28
N ILE A 101 -16.98 8.40 -18.06
CA ILE A 101 -17.24 7.59 -16.84
C ILE A 101 -18.75 7.38 -16.61
N ARG A 102 -19.59 8.34 -16.98
CA ARG A 102 -21.06 8.21 -16.89
C ARG A 102 -21.63 7.19 -17.88
N ILE A 103 -21.01 7.02 -19.05
CA ILE A 103 -21.48 6.13 -20.12
C ILE A 103 -20.95 4.71 -19.94
N VAL A 104 -19.76 4.55 -19.35
CA VAL A 104 -19.13 3.23 -19.18
C VAL A 104 -19.94 2.36 -18.21
N PRO A 105 -20.38 1.14 -18.61
CA PRO A 105 -21.14 0.24 -17.76
C PRO A 105 -20.29 -0.24 -16.58
N LYS A 106 -20.83 -0.10 -15.36
CA LYS A 106 -20.14 -0.36 -14.09
C LYS A 106 -20.12 -1.86 -13.71
N ILE A 107 -19.69 -2.71 -14.64
CA ILE A 107 -19.66 -4.17 -14.49
C ILE A 107 -18.20 -4.65 -14.44
N GLY A 108 -17.89 -5.65 -13.61
CA GLY A 108 -16.53 -6.22 -13.49
C GLY A 108 -15.51 -5.24 -12.88
N PRO A 109 -14.27 -5.10 -13.44
CA PRO A 109 -13.18 -4.29 -12.87
C PRO A 109 -13.51 -2.78 -12.77
N LEU A 110 -14.58 -2.33 -13.43
CA LEU A 110 -15.06 -0.95 -13.42
C LEU A 110 -16.11 -0.68 -12.33
N ARG A 111 -16.45 -1.68 -11.49
CA ARG A 111 -17.33 -1.50 -10.32
C ARG A 111 -16.78 -0.49 -9.31
N SER A 112 -15.45 -0.37 -9.18
CA SER A 112 -14.80 0.61 -8.29
C SER A 112 -15.09 2.06 -8.67
N LEU A 113 -15.52 2.33 -9.91
CA LEU A 113 -15.97 3.65 -10.36
C LEU A 113 -17.40 3.98 -9.92
N SER A 114 -18.10 3.06 -9.25
CA SER A 114 -19.38 3.35 -8.59
C SER A 114 -19.12 4.08 -7.27
N PHE A 115 -19.05 5.41 -7.33
CA PHE A 115 -19.00 6.23 -6.12
C PHE A 115 -20.25 5.97 -5.27
N ARG A 116 -20.06 5.38 -4.09
CA ARG A 116 -21.08 5.23 -3.05
C ARG A 116 -20.82 6.29 -1.99
N THR A 117 -21.82 7.10 -1.70
CA THR A 117 -21.74 8.04 -0.57
C THR A 117 -21.65 7.21 0.72
N PRO A 118 -20.65 7.45 1.59
CA PRO A 118 -20.59 6.81 2.90
C PRO A 118 -21.87 7.07 3.70
N THR A 119 -22.31 6.10 4.50
CA THR A 119 -23.38 6.33 5.49
C THR A 119 -22.81 7.07 6.71
N PRO A 120 -23.63 7.71 7.55
CA PRO A 120 -23.14 8.35 8.79
C PRO A 120 -22.34 7.39 9.68
N GLU A 121 -22.72 6.11 9.74
CA GLU A 121 -21.99 5.09 10.49
C GLU A 121 -20.62 4.82 9.86
N THR A 122 -20.54 4.81 8.53
CA THR A 122 -19.28 4.64 7.79
C THR A 122 -18.35 5.84 7.99
N GLU A 123 -18.90 7.06 7.98
CA GLU A 123 -18.13 8.28 8.27
C GLU A 123 -17.61 8.28 9.71
N LYS A 124 -18.43 7.85 10.67
CA LYS A 124 -18.01 7.68 12.06
C LYS A 124 -16.86 6.68 12.18
N LEU A 125 -17.01 5.49 11.60
CA LEU A 125 -15.94 4.47 11.58
C LEU A 125 -14.65 5.00 10.95
N PHE A 126 -14.75 5.76 9.87
CA PHE A 126 -13.58 6.41 9.25
C PHE A 126 -12.91 7.39 10.22
N MET A 127 -13.67 8.30 10.84
CA MET A 127 -13.12 9.29 11.77
C MET A 127 -12.51 8.63 13.02
N ASP A 128 -13.16 7.60 13.57
CA ASP A 128 -12.64 6.82 14.69
C ASP A 128 -11.32 6.14 14.30
N SER A 129 -11.26 5.51 13.11
CA SER A 129 -10.04 4.87 12.59
C SER A 129 -8.90 5.87 12.37
N PHE A 130 -9.21 7.07 11.88
CA PHE A 130 -8.24 8.13 11.62
C PHE A 130 -7.66 8.68 12.92
N ASN A 131 -8.52 8.96 13.91
CA ASN A 131 -8.12 9.40 15.24
C ASN A 131 -7.24 8.36 15.93
N ALA A 132 -7.64 7.09 15.92
CA ALA A 132 -6.85 6.00 16.48
C ALA A 132 -5.47 5.85 15.80
N THR A 133 -5.42 6.03 14.48
CA THR A 133 -4.17 6.00 13.72
C THR A 133 -3.23 7.15 14.12
N LEU A 134 -3.76 8.38 14.22
CA LEU A 134 -2.98 9.54 14.65
C LEU A 134 -2.47 9.40 16.09
N GLU A 135 -3.31 8.90 16.99
CA GLU A 135 -2.93 8.65 18.38
C GLU A 135 -1.79 7.62 18.47
N ARG A 136 -1.95 6.47 17.82
CA ARG A 136 -0.91 5.43 17.76
C ARG A 136 0.39 5.94 17.13
N TYR A 137 0.29 6.73 16.06
CA TYR A 137 1.46 7.32 15.42
C TYR A 137 2.20 8.30 16.33
N ARG A 138 1.47 9.19 17.03
CA ARG A 138 2.07 10.11 18.01
C ARG A 138 2.74 9.37 19.16
N ALA A 139 2.12 8.30 19.65
CA ALA A 139 2.71 7.45 20.69
C ALA A 139 4.01 6.78 20.21
N LEU A 140 4.03 6.25 18.98
CA LEU A 140 5.25 5.68 18.37
C LEU A 140 6.35 6.73 18.22
N LEU A 141 6.02 7.95 17.76
CA LEU A 141 6.98 9.04 17.67
C LEU A 141 7.53 9.45 19.05
N ALA A 142 6.70 9.46 20.08
CA ALA A 142 7.13 9.76 21.45
C ALA A 142 8.06 8.67 21.99
N ALA A 143 7.73 7.39 21.77
CA ALA A 143 8.58 6.26 22.16
C ALA A 143 9.90 6.22 21.37
N GLU A 144 9.91 6.66 20.11
CA GLU A 144 11.13 6.69 19.30
C GLU A 144 12.14 7.73 19.82
N ARG A 145 11.67 8.82 20.44
CA ARG A 145 12.56 9.80 21.09
C ARG A 145 13.43 9.17 22.19
N THR A 146 12.96 8.09 22.81
CA THR A 146 13.69 7.30 23.81
C THR A 146 14.22 5.97 23.25
N ARG A 147 14.15 5.77 21.92
CA ARG A 147 14.51 4.53 21.20
C ARG A 147 13.77 3.28 21.70
N GLN A 148 12.54 3.48 22.17
CA GLN A 148 11.67 2.43 22.69
C GLN A 148 10.56 2.02 21.71
N ALA A 149 10.43 2.70 20.56
CA ALA A 149 9.44 2.30 19.58
C ALA A 149 9.78 0.92 19.00
N ARG A 150 8.84 0.00 19.13
CA ARG A 150 8.90 -1.34 18.56
C ARG A 150 7.58 -1.60 17.82
N PRO A 151 7.37 -1.00 16.63
CA PRO A 151 6.16 -1.28 15.87
C PRO A 151 6.11 -2.77 15.56
N ALA A 152 4.97 -3.40 15.83
CA ALA A 152 4.76 -4.80 15.46
C ALA A 152 4.64 -4.93 13.94
N ASP A 153 5.23 -5.99 13.40
CA ASP A 153 5.05 -6.36 11.99
C ASP A 153 3.70 -7.07 11.82
N VAL A 154 2.68 -6.25 11.60
CA VAL A 154 1.30 -6.71 11.45
C VAL A 154 0.91 -6.67 9.98
N ASN A 155 0.26 -7.73 9.53
CA ASN A 155 -0.34 -7.74 8.21
C ASN A 155 -1.51 -6.74 8.16
N LEU A 156 -1.56 -5.92 7.11
CA LEU A 156 -2.53 -4.82 6.98
C LEU A 156 -3.98 -5.28 6.85
N ASP A 157 -4.21 -6.46 6.26
CA ASP A 157 -5.55 -6.98 6.02
C ASP A 157 -6.12 -7.70 7.24
N VAL A 158 -5.26 -8.36 8.04
CA VAL A 158 -5.70 -9.12 9.23
C VAL A 158 -5.40 -8.44 10.57
N GLY A 159 -4.58 -7.38 10.58
CA GLY A 159 -4.27 -6.57 11.77
C GLY A 159 -3.39 -7.25 12.82
N LYS A 160 -2.74 -8.38 12.49
CA LYS A 160 -1.89 -9.17 13.39
C LYS A 160 -0.74 -9.82 12.62
N PRO A 161 0.32 -10.32 13.30
CA PRO A 161 1.35 -11.10 12.65
C PRO A 161 0.78 -12.35 11.96
N THR A 162 1.37 -12.73 10.83
CA THR A 162 0.97 -13.90 10.05
C THR A 162 2.12 -14.89 9.96
N THR A 163 1.82 -16.18 10.02
CA THR A 163 2.75 -17.28 9.70
C THR A 163 2.29 -17.98 8.43
N ALA A 164 3.14 -18.85 7.89
CA ALA A 164 2.83 -19.63 6.70
C ALA A 164 1.45 -20.33 6.79
N GLY A 165 0.64 -20.20 5.74
CA GLY A 165 -0.69 -20.77 5.61
C GLY A 165 -1.82 -19.94 6.24
N MET A 166 -1.52 -18.83 6.93
CA MET A 166 -2.54 -17.96 7.52
C MET A 166 -3.13 -16.96 6.53
N TYR A 167 -2.33 -16.50 5.56
CA TYR A 167 -2.75 -15.47 4.62
C TYR A 167 -2.08 -15.65 3.26
N LYS A 168 -2.89 -15.98 2.24
CA LYS A 168 -2.40 -16.38 0.91
C LYS A 168 -1.42 -15.37 0.28
N LEU A 169 -1.70 -14.06 0.35
CA LEU A 169 -0.79 -13.08 -0.25
C LEU A 169 0.54 -12.97 0.50
N ALA A 170 0.55 -13.21 1.82
CA ALA A 170 1.79 -13.30 2.57
C ALA A 170 2.58 -14.54 2.14
N ASP A 171 1.91 -15.71 2.05
CA ASP A 171 2.54 -16.95 1.60
C ASP A 171 3.19 -16.81 0.22
N GLU A 172 2.45 -16.24 -0.75
CA GLU A 172 2.94 -15.96 -2.10
C GLU A 172 4.12 -14.97 -2.10
N THR A 173 4.07 -13.94 -1.25
CA THR A 173 5.13 -12.92 -1.16
C THR A 173 6.41 -13.50 -0.56
N TYR A 174 6.31 -14.26 0.53
CA TYR A 174 7.47 -14.93 1.13
C TYR A 174 8.08 -15.96 0.19
N ALA A 175 7.24 -16.77 -0.50
CA ALA A 175 7.73 -17.75 -1.47
C ALA A 175 8.46 -17.06 -2.63
N LYS A 176 7.90 -15.96 -3.15
CA LYS A 176 8.55 -15.16 -4.20
C LYS A 176 9.88 -14.57 -3.71
N LEU A 177 9.92 -14.03 -2.49
CA LEU A 177 11.15 -13.48 -1.91
C LEU A 177 12.25 -14.56 -1.83
N VAL A 178 11.93 -15.75 -1.33
CA VAL A 178 12.88 -16.88 -1.28
C VAL A 178 13.37 -17.24 -2.67
N HIS A 179 12.48 -17.28 -3.65
CA HIS A 179 12.85 -17.59 -5.03
C HIS A 179 13.75 -16.53 -5.66
N GLU A 180 13.47 -15.23 -5.45
CA GLU A 180 14.36 -14.16 -5.93
C GLU A 180 15.73 -14.26 -5.26
N LEU A 181 15.80 -14.46 -3.94
CA LEU A 181 17.06 -14.67 -3.24
C LEU A 181 17.87 -15.86 -3.78
N ALA A 182 17.18 -16.96 -4.12
CA ALA A 182 17.80 -18.15 -4.68
C ALA A 182 18.45 -17.91 -6.05
N LYS A 183 17.90 -17.01 -6.89
CA LYS A 183 18.51 -16.63 -8.18
C LYS A 183 19.88 -15.96 -8.03
N HIS A 184 20.16 -15.42 -6.85
CA HIS A 184 21.45 -14.81 -6.50
C HIS A 184 22.25 -15.68 -5.52
N ASP A 185 21.98 -17.00 -5.50
CA ASP A 185 22.66 -17.99 -4.64
C ASP A 185 22.65 -17.62 -3.15
N PHE A 186 21.67 -16.82 -2.71
CA PHE A 186 21.60 -16.25 -1.37
C PHE A 186 22.86 -15.45 -0.95
N ALA A 187 23.67 -14.96 -1.90
CA ALA A 187 25.01 -14.44 -1.66
C ALA A 187 25.09 -13.25 -0.67
N ASN A 188 24.06 -12.41 -0.63
CA ASN A 188 24.03 -11.18 0.16
C ASN A 188 22.86 -11.11 1.14
N VAL A 189 22.29 -12.26 1.54
CA VAL A 189 21.14 -12.28 2.45
C VAL A 189 21.54 -11.78 3.84
N PRO A 190 20.92 -10.69 4.35
CA PRO A 190 21.13 -10.26 5.73
C PRO A 190 20.62 -11.33 6.71
N LEU A 191 21.36 -11.58 7.79
CA LEU A 191 20.98 -12.60 8.77
C LEU A 191 19.60 -12.36 9.40
N GLU A 192 19.25 -11.09 9.62
CA GLU A 192 17.93 -10.70 10.12
C GLU A 192 16.81 -11.13 9.17
N LEU A 193 17.02 -10.98 7.86
CA LEU A 193 16.07 -11.41 6.83
C LEU A 193 15.97 -12.93 6.75
N ARG A 194 17.13 -13.63 6.80
CA ARG A 194 17.16 -15.09 6.85
C ARG A 194 16.33 -15.60 8.02
N ASP A 195 16.55 -15.06 9.21
CA ASP A 195 15.86 -15.49 10.43
C ASP A 195 14.36 -15.19 10.37
N ASP A 196 13.98 -14.03 9.82
CA ASP A 196 12.58 -13.66 9.58
C ASP A 196 11.86 -14.65 8.65
N ILE A 197 12.43 -14.93 7.48
CA ILE A 197 11.90 -15.91 6.52
C ILE A 197 11.77 -17.28 7.18
N LEU A 198 12.82 -17.76 7.85
CA LEU A 198 12.78 -19.07 8.51
C LEU A 198 11.71 -19.09 9.62
N ASN A 199 11.55 -18.01 10.38
CA ASN A 199 10.52 -17.88 11.40
C ASN A 199 9.10 -17.91 10.80
N PHE A 200 8.88 -17.27 9.66
CA PHE A 200 7.58 -17.30 8.97
C PHE A 200 7.15 -18.74 8.62
N TYR A 201 8.10 -19.58 8.22
CA TYR A 201 7.90 -21.00 7.89
C TYR A 201 8.07 -21.99 9.06
N LYS A 202 8.33 -21.52 10.30
CA LYS A 202 8.54 -22.42 11.46
C LYS A 202 7.29 -23.19 11.88
N THR A 203 6.10 -22.64 11.69
CA THR A 203 4.85 -23.26 12.18
C THR A 203 4.35 -24.31 11.19
N GLU A 204 4.14 -25.53 11.68
CA GLU A 204 3.65 -26.71 10.94
C GLU A 204 2.24 -26.50 10.37
N ARG A 205 2.16 -25.84 9.21
CA ARG A 205 1.16 -26.12 8.16
C ARG A 205 1.53 -25.58 6.78
N ALA A 206 2.80 -25.27 6.54
CA ALA A 206 3.28 -24.71 5.27
C ALA A 206 3.21 -25.68 4.07
N ALA A 207 2.74 -26.93 4.24
CA ALA A 207 2.79 -27.96 3.20
C ALA A 207 1.42 -28.43 2.65
N THR A 208 0.28 -27.75 2.93
CA THR A 208 -1.03 -28.30 2.48
C THR A 208 -2.01 -27.36 1.77
N SER A 209 -1.67 -26.10 1.51
CA SER A 209 -2.55 -25.20 0.74
C SER A 209 -2.09 -24.98 -0.70
N SER A 210 -1.88 -26.05 -1.46
CA SER A 210 -2.45 -26.20 -2.80
C SER A 210 -2.06 -27.55 -3.40
N LYS A 211 -3.03 -28.45 -3.62
CA LYS A 211 -2.85 -29.66 -4.44
C LYS A 211 -2.58 -29.37 -5.93
N SER A 212 -2.38 -28.10 -6.31
CA SER A 212 -2.10 -27.70 -7.70
C SER A 212 -0.65 -27.30 -7.95
N ASP A 213 0.26 -27.40 -6.96
CA ASP A 213 1.61 -26.85 -7.08
C ASP A 213 2.69 -27.70 -6.36
N GLU A 214 2.64 -29.02 -6.54
CA GLU A 214 3.60 -29.97 -5.93
C GLU A 214 5.06 -29.63 -6.30
N THR A 215 5.30 -29.16 -7.52
CA THR A 215 6.64 -28.74 -7.98
C THR A 215 7.09 -27.45 -7.29
N GLY A 216 6.22 -26.44 -7.17
CA GLY A 216 6.55 -25.17 -6.51
C GLY A 216 6.82 -25.34 -5.01
N GLY A 217 6.10 -26.25 -4.35
CA GLY A 217 6.32 -26.58 -2.94
C GLY A 217 7.66 -27.30 -2.68
N ALA A 218 8.04 -28.25 -3.54
CA ALA A 218 9.31 -28.96 -3.42
C ALA A 218 10.52 -28.04 -3.65
N GLU A 219 10.45 -27.16 -4.65
CA GLU A 219 11.49 -26.18 -4.93
C GLU A 219 11.64 -25.17 -3.79
N LEU A 220 10.53 -24.65 -3.26
CA LEU A 220 10.55 -23.76 -2.10
C LEU A 220 11.18 -24.45 -0.88
N ALA A 221 10.83 -25.71 -0.62
CA ALA A 221 11.42 -26.47 0.49
C ALA A 221 12.94 -26.64 0.34
N HIS A 222 13.41 -26.95 -0.88
CA HIS A 222 14.84 -27.04 -1.18
C HIS A 222 15.56 -25.69 -0.99
N GLN A 223 15.00 -24.60 -1.50
CA GLN A 223 15.54 -23.25 -1.33
C GLN A 223 15.60 -22.82 0.14
N LEU A 224 14.58 -23.18 0.93
CA LEU A 224 14.57 -22.93 2.39
C LEU A 224 15.67 -23.72 3.11
N GLU A 225 16.00 -24.92 2.66
CA GLU A 225 17.10 -25.71 3.23
C GLU A 225 18.46 -25.08 2.94
N ILE A 226 18.68 -24.61 1.70
CA ILE A 226 19.90 -23.84 1.36
C ILE A 226 19.98 -22.57 2.22
N LEU A 227 18.88 -21.84 2.36
CA LEU A 227 18.80 -20.62 3.16
C LEU A 227 19.18 -20.85 4.64
N ARG A 228 18.85 -22.02 5.22
CA ARG A 228 19.27 -22.39 6.58
C ARG A 228 20.79 -22.49 6.73
N GLY A 229 21.49 -22.89 5.67
CA GLY A 229 22.94 -23.01 5.63
C GLY A 229 23.67 -21.67 5.48
N VAL A 230 22.98 -20.62 5.04
CA VAL A 230 23.57 -19.27 4.87
C VAL A 230 24.09 -18.77 6.21
N SER A 231 25.38 -18.50 6.30
CA SER A 231 26.06 -17.98 7.49
C SER A 231 26.55 -16.56 7.22
N ALA A 232 26.95 -15.84 8.28
CA ALA A 232 27.47 -14.48 8.14
C ALA A 232 28.63 -14.45 7.12
N THR A 233 28.48 -13.68 6.05
CA THR A 233 29.60 -13.36 5.16
C THR A 233 30.61 -12.55 5.96
N ARG A 234 31.86 -13.02 6.03
CA ARG A 234 32.98 -12.33 6.70
C ARG A 234 33.32 -11.00 6.02
#